data_AF-A0A0Q1AHY3-F1
#
_entry.id   AF-A0A0Q1AHY3-F1
#
_cell.length_a   1.000
_cell.length_b   1.000
_cell.length_c   1.000
_cell.angle_alpha   90.00
_cell.angle_beta   90.00
_cell.angle_gamma   90.00
#
_symmetry.space_group_name_H-M   'P 1'
#
loop_
_entity.id
_entity.type
_entity.pdbx_description
1 polymer ?
#
loop_
_entity_poly.entity_id
_entity_poly.type
_entity_poly.pdbx_seq_one_letter_code
_entity_poly.pdbx_strand_id
1 'polypeptide(L)'
;DEGLVRIDGDYVHATFDDDQAEVPVGFRPSKEVDLFERGVRLIVSATGMGRKEVISMVNERQDSLQGLVNLDTVALLVAREMGIDVRDLALEAYQNLVDEGLQDQK
;
A
#
# COMPACT_ATOMS: atom_id res chain seq x y z
N ASP A 1 26.84 -1.71 -17.38
CA ASP A 1 25.51 -1.19 -17.74
C ASP A 1 24.46 -1.90 -16.91
N GLU A 2 24.09 -1.25 -15.80
CA GLU A 2 23.20 -1.76 -14.75
C GLU A 2 21.83 -1.12 -14.91
N GLY A 3 20.81 -1.94 -15.14
CA GLY A 3 19.42 -1.51 -15.23
C GLY A 3 18.54 -2.73 -15.46
N LEU A 4 17.37 -2.80 -14.82
CA LEU A 4 16.46 -3.96 -14.87
C LEU A 4 15.82 -4.19 -16.24
N VAL A 5 15.88 -3.17 -17.11
CA VAL A 5 15.24 -3.19 -18.42
C VAL A 5 16.13 -2.54 -19.46
N ARG A 6 16.01 -3.01 -20.71
CA ARG A 6 16.65 -2.48 -21.91
C ARG A 6 15.57 -2.13 -22.93
N ILE A 7 15.65 -0.93 -23.49
CA ILE A 7 14.72 -0.46 -24.52
C ILE A 7 15.35 -0.71 -25.90
N ASP A 8 14.61 -1.34 -26.80
CA ASP A 8 14.99 -1.54 -28.20
C ASP A 8 13.84 -1.08 -29.11
N GLY A 9 13.98 0.11 -29.68
CA GLY A 9 12.90 0.79 -30.41
C GLY A 9 11.67 1.02 -29.51
N ASP A 10 10.53 0.47 -29.93
CA ASP A 10 9.26 0.55 -29.21
C ASP A 10 9.06 -0.60 -28.19
N TYR A 11 10.07 -1.45 -27.99
CA TYR A 11 10.00 -2.62 -27.13
C TYR A 11 10.87 -2.46 -25.88
N VAL A 12 10.38 -3.03 -24.77
CA VAL A 12 11.09 -3.08 -23.49
C VAL A 12 11.38 -4.53 -23.16
N HIS A 13 12.65 -4.84 -22.90
CA HIS A 13 13.16 -6.16 -22.58
C HIS A 13 13.69 -6.19 -21.14
N ALA A 14 13.38 -7.24 -20.38
CA ALA A 14 14.08 -7.50 -19.12
C ALA A 14 15.56 -7.80 -19.41
N THR A 15 16.45 -7.28 -18.57
CA THR A 15 17.89 -7.59 -18.63
C THR A 15 18.29 -8.75 -17.72
N PHE A 16 17.34 -9.23 -16.93
CA PHE A 16 17.45 -10.40 -16.06
C PHE A 16 16.59 -11.54 -16.63
N ASP A 17 16.91 -12.76 -16.20
CA ASP A 17 16.22 -13.98 -16.61
C ASP A 17 14.83 -14.03 -15.94
N ASP A 18 13.76 -13.79 -16.70
CA ASP A 18 12.39 -13.72 -16.20
C ASP A 18 11.72 -15.10 -16.11
N ASP A 19 12.37 -16.14 -16.64
CA ASP A 19 11.91 -17.53 -16.61
C ASP A 19 12.25 -18.29 -15.32
N GLN A 20 13.10 -17.71 -14.45
CA GLN A 20 13.55 -18.34 -13.21
C GLN A 20 12.53 -18.28 -12.07
N ALA A 21 11.41 -17.60 -12.26
CA ALA A 21 10.36 -17.51 -11.27
C ALA A 21 9.43 -18.74 -11.35
N GLU A 22 9.76 -19.81 -10.63
CA GLU A 22 8.83 -20.93 -10.43
C GLU A 22 7.65 -20.50 -9.55
N VAL A 23 6.49 -20.25 -10.16
CA VAL A 23 5.24 -20.03 -9.42
C VAL A 23 4.72 -21.37 -8.91
N PRO A 24 4.63 -21.60 -7.58
CA PRO A 24 4.17 -22.88 -7.05
C PRO A 24 2.76 -23.25 -7.54
N VAL A 25 2.54 -24.53 -7.78
CA VAL A 25 1.21 -25.04 -8.15
C VAL A 25 0.23 -24.74 -7.01
N GLY A 26 -0.82 -23.97 -7.32
CA GLY A 26 -1.81 -23.54 -6.33
C GLY A 26 -1.49 -22.21 -5.64
N PHE A 27 -0.41 -21.51 -6.03
CA PHE A 27 -0.16 -20.14 -5.60
C PHE A 27 -1.38 -19.27 -5.90
N ARG A 28 -1.94 -18.71 -4.84
CA ARG A 28 -2.96 -17.67 -4.90
C ARG A 28 -2.40 -16.50 -4.12
N PRO A 29 -2.26 -15.30 -4.72
CA PRO A 29 -1.99 -14.10 -3.95
C PRO A 29 -2.97 -14.06 -2.78
N SER A 30 -2.48 -13.81 -1.57
CA SER A 30 -3.34 -13.70 -0.40
C SER A 30 -4.44 -12.67 -0.72
N LYS A 31 -5.69 -13.06 -0.51
CA LYS A 31 -6.84 -12.16 -0.66
C LYS A 31 -6.98 -11.20 0.52
N GLU A 32 -6.03 -11.22 1.46
CA GLU A 32 -6.02 -10.28 2.56
C GLU A 32 -5.88 -8.89 1.99
N VAL A 33 -6.98 -8.16 2.07
CA VAL A 33 -6.97 -6.78 1.64
C VAL A 33 -6.24 -6.02 2.72
N ASP A 34 -5.04 -5.59 2.37
CA ASP A 34 -4.15 -4.81 3.21
C ASP A 34 -4.88 -3.60 3.85
N LEU A 35 -4.40 -3.16 5.00
CA LEU A 35 -5.06 -2.15 5.83
C LEU A 35 -5.19 -0.82 5.07
N PHE A 36 -4.16 -0.46 4.29
CA PHE A 36 -4.18 0.62 3.31
C PHE A 36 -5.36 0.50 2.34
N GLU A 37 -5.53 -0.65 1.68
CA GLU A 37 -6.60 -0.87 0.70
C GLU A 37 -7.99 -0.80 1.35
N ARG A 38 -8.11 -1.23 2.61
CA ARG A 38 -9.35 -1.07 3.39
C ARG A 38 -9.63 0.40 3.70
N GLY A 39 -8.60 1.18 4.05
CA GLY A 39 -8.70 2.63 4.23
C GLY A 39 -9.12 3.35 2.95
N VAL A 40 -8.50 3.05 1.82
CA VAL A 40 -8.86 3.60 0.51
C VAL A 40 -10.31 3.28 0.16
N ARG A 41 -10.73 2.01 0.30
CA ARG A 41 -12.12 1.59 0.07
C ARG A 41 -13.11 2.31 0.97
N LEU A 42 -12.76 2.53 2.23
CA LEU A 42 -13.60 3.24 3.18
C LEU A 42 -13.85 4.68 2.71
N ILE A 43 -12.80 5.39 2.29
CA ILE A 43 -12.92 6.75 1.74
C ILE A 43 -13.78 6.74 0.49
N VAL A 44 -13.47 5.89 -0.49
CA VAL A 44 -14.25 5.77 -1.74
C VAL A 44 -15.74 5.54 -1.45
N SER A 45 -16.06 4.65 -0.52
CA SER A 45 -17.44 4.31 -0.18
C SER A 45 -18.19 5.45 0.51
N ALA A 46 -17.49 6.22 1.35
CA ALA A 46 -18.08 7.32 2.11
C ALA A 46 -18.23 8.61 1.29
N THR A 47 -17.35 8.86 0.32
CA THR A 47 -17.27 10.15 -0.40
C THR A 47 -17.69 10.06 -1.85
N GLY A 48 -17.67 8.87 -2.46
CA GLY A 48 -17.90 8.67 -3.88
C GLY A 48 -16.71 9.07 -4.77
N MET A 49 -15.56 9.44 -4.18
CA MET A 49 -14.35 9.80 -4.93
C MET A 49 -13.78 8.61 -5.72
N GLY A 50 -13.05 8.91 -6.79
CA GLY A 50 -12.37 7.87 -7.56
C GLY A 50 -11.23 7.24 -6.75
N ARG A 51 -11.04 5.92 -6.87
CA ARG A 51 -9.96 5.20 -6.17
C ARG A 51 -8.57 5.83 -6.41
N LYS A 52 -8.27 6.21 -7.66
CA LYS A 52 -7.00 6.85 -8.02
C LYS A 52 -6.83 8.21 -7.33
N GLU A 53 -7.90 8.98 -7.24
CA GLU A 53 -7.92 10.29 -6.59
C GLU A 53 -7.64 10.15 -5.08
N VAL A 54 -8.27 9.17 -4.43
CA VAL A 54 -8.02 8.86 -3.02
C VAL A 54 -6.55 8.46 -2.80
N ILE A 55 -5.98 7.61 -3.65
CA ILE A 55 -4.57 7.20 -3.54
C ILE A 55 -3.63 8.40 -3.71
N SER A 56 -3.89 9.26 -4.70
CA SER A 56 -3.12 10.50 -4.88
C SER A 56 -3.16 11.39 -3.64
N MET A 57 -4.34 11.59 -3.06
CA MET A 57 -4.51 12.37 -1.83
C MET A 57 -3.75 11.77 -0.65
N VAL A 58 -3.78 10.44 -0.48
CA VAL A 58 -3.02 9.77 0.58
C VAL A 58 -1.51 9.92 0.36
N ASN A 59 -1.02 9.79 -0.88
CA ASN A 59 0.39 9.97 -1.19
C ASN A 59 0.87 11.41 -0.97
N GLU A 60 0.09 12.41 -1.37
CA GLU A 60 0.40 13.82 -1.07
C GLU A 60 0.47 14.06 0.44
N ARG A 61 -0.43 13.42 1.20
CA ARG A 61 -0.39 13.49 2.66
C ARG A 61 0.83 12.77 3.24
N GLN A 62 1.20 11.60 2.70
CA GLN A 62 2.39 10.85 3.09
C GLN A 62 3.67 11.69 2.89
N ASP A 63 3.78 12.36 1.74
CA ASP A 63 4.90 13.24 1.41
C ASP A 63 4.95 14.46 2.34
N SER A 64 3.78 15.04 2.68
CA SER A 64 3.69 16.14 3.66
C SER A 64 4.20 15.76 5.06
N LEU A 65 4.15 14.46 5.39
CA LEU A 65 4.63 13.88 6.63
C LEU A 65 6.07 13.37 6.53
N GLN A 66 6.74 13.62 5.39
CA GLN A 66 8.13 13.25 5.14
C GLN A 66 8.44 11.76 5.35
N GLY A 67 7.44 10.90 5.15
CA GLY A 67 7.61 9.45 5.34
C GLY A 67 7.73 9.00 6.80
N LEU A 68 7.48 9.87 7.79
CA LEU A 68 7.61 9.54 9.22
C LEU A 68 6.51 8.60 9.74
N VAL A 69 5.42 8.47 8.98
CA VAL A 69 4.23 7.69 9.34
C VAL A 69 4.04 6.62 8.28
N ASN A 70 3.65 5.40 8.65
CA ASN A 70 3.38 4.36 7.67
C ASN A 70 2.16 4.70 6.81
N LEU A 71 2.14 4.17 5.58
CA LEU A 71 1.11 4.48 4.60
C LEU A 71 -0.30 4.10 5.08
N ASP A 72 -0.43 3.00 5.82
CA ASP A 72 -1.68 2.57 6.45
C ASP A 72 -2.26 3.65 7.38
N THR A 73 -1.44 4.18 8.29
CA THR A 73 -1.88 5.22 9.23
C THR A 73 -2.21 6.52 8.51
N VAL A 74 -1.48 6.86 7.44
CA VAL A 74 -1.81 8.06 6.65
C VAL A 74 -3.16 7.91 5.95
N ALA A 75 -3.49 6.73 5.40
CA ALA A 75 -4.82 6.48 4.84
C ALA A 75 -5.94 6.67 5.88
N LEU A 76 -5.74 6.18 7.11
CA LEU A 76 -6.70 6.35 8.21
C LEU A 76 -6.78 7.81 8.70
N LEU A 77 -5.66 8.52 8.71
CA LEU A 77 -5.61 9.94 9.06
C LEU A 77 -6.42 10.77 8.07
N VAL A 78 -6.21 10.55 6.76
CA VAL A 78 -6.98 11.21 5.71
C VAL A 78 -8.48 10.90 5.86
N ALA A 79 -8.86 9.64 6.05
CA ALA A 79 -10.25 9.28 6.30
C ALA A 79 -10.84 9.99 7.52
N ARG A 80 -10.06 10.12 8.60
CA ARG A 80 -10.48 10.84 9.81
C ARG A 80 -10.63 12.34 9.59
N GLU A 81 -9.72 12.96 8.85
CA GLU A 81 -9.79 14.38 8.45
C GLU A 81 -11.05 14.67 7.61
N MET A 82 -11.54 13.68 6.87
CA MET A 82 -12.81 13.74 6.13
C MET A 82 -14.05 13.44 7.00
N GLY A 83 -13.88 13.23 8.30
CA GLY A 83 -14.98 12.95 9.23
C GLY A 83 -15.48 11.49 9.21
N ILE A 84 -14.76 10.58 8.56
CA ILE A 84 -15.12 9.16 8.52
C ILE A 84 -14.69 8.47 9.82
N ASP A 85 -15.51 7.55 10.32
CA ASP A 85 -15.13 6.74 11.49
C ASP A 85 -14.12 5.65 11.08
N VAL A 86 -12.99 5.64 11.78
CA VAL A 86 -11.85 4.75 11.50
C VAL A 86 -11.48 3.92 12.72
N ARG A 87 -12.27 3.96 13.81
CA ARG A 87 -11.88 3.39 15.11
C ARG A 87 -11.39 1.95 15.03
N ASP A 88 -12.13 1.09 14.36
CA ASP A 88 -11.80 -0.33 14.27
C ASP A 88 -10.51 -0.56 13.48
N LEU A 89 -10.34 0.15 12.35
CA LEU A 89 -9.12 0.08 11.54
C LEU A 89 -7.91 0.67 12.25
N ALA A 90 -8.10 1.71 13.05
CA ALA A 90 -7.03 2.35 13.81
C ALA A 90 -6.53 1.44 14.96
N LEU A 91 -7.44 0.73 15.63
CA LEU A 91 -7.09 -0.27 16.63
C LEU A 91 -6.28 -1.42 16.02
N GLU A 92 -6.70 -1.89 14.84
CA GLU A 92 -5.99 -2.92 14.10
C GLU A 92 -4.60 -2.44 13.66
N ALA A 93 -4.49 -1.25 13.08
CA ALA A 93 -3.21 -0.66 12.68
C ALA A 93 -2.24 -0.50 13.87
N TYR A 94 -2.77 -0.09 15.03
CA TYR A 94 -1.98 -0.01 16.25
C TYR A 94 -1.46 -1.38 16.72
N GLN A 95 -2.32 -2.40 16.68
CA GLN A 95 -1.93 -3.76 17.05
C GLN A 95 -0.83 -4.28 16.12
N ASN A 96 -0.97 -4.10 14.81
CA ASN A 96 0.04 -4.50 13.82
C ASN A 96 1.38 -3.80 14.08
N LEU A 97 1.36 -2.49 14.34
CA LEU A 97 2.58 -1.72 14.65
C LEU A 97 3.28 -2.22 15.92
N VAL A 98 2.52 -2.56 16.96
CA VAL A 98 3.08 -3.13 18.20
C VAL A 98 3.71 -4.50 17.93
N ASP A 99 3.04 -5.34 17.16
CA ASP A 99 3.52 -6.68 16.83
C ASP A 99 4.80 -6.63 15.98
N GLU A 100 4.88 -5.72 15.02
CA GLU A 100 6.10 -5.45 14.23
C GLU A 100 7.26 -4.98 15.13
N GLY A 101 7.02 -3.99 15.98
CA GLY A 101 8.07 -3.47 16.89
C GLY A 101 8.56 -4.49 17.92
N LEU A 102 7.76 -5.52 18.23
CA LEU A 102 8.16 -6.64 19.08
C LEU A 102 8.97 -7.71 18.31
N GLN A 103 8.78 -7.83 17.01
CA GLN A 103 9.56 -8.73 16.15
C GLN A 103 10.97 -8.19 15.92
N ASP A 104 11.10 -6.88 15.69
CA ASP A 104 12.40 -6.21 15.48
C ASP A 104 13.34 -6.24 16.70
N GLN A 105 12.82 -6.57 17.88
CA GLN A 105 13.59 -6.68 19.13
C GLN A 105 14.12 -8.10 19.42
N LYS A 106 13.77 -9.10 18.59
CA LYS A 106 14.22 -10.50 18.74
C LYS A 106 15.39 -10.82 17.83
#